data_AF-A0A9P4PV21-F1
#
_entry.id   AF-A0A9P4PV21-F1
#
_cell.length_a   1.000
_cell.length_b   1.000
_cell.length_c   1.000
_cell.angle_alpha   90.00
_cell.angle_beta   90.00
_cell.angle_gamma   90.00
#
_symmetry.space_group_name_H-M   'P 1'
#
loop_
_entity.id
_entity.type
_entity.pdbx_description
1 polymer ?
#
loop_
_entity_poly.entity_id
_entity_poly.type
_entity_poly.pdbx_seq_one_letter_code
_entity_poly.pdbx_strand_id
1 'polypeptide(L)'
;MSSNNAVVAPAPVLKFPIQLKPSGKAVSGAKEQPKPSPQKDQAESKPAAQKQDLATIHEWAMSLNVNTRDLRELSREERLALLDGPTAPLIAGDKVIGAAPLRLIIAASSTARNEFITTNKIPSTTLMKFNCYYLKTSTFTHDIDLILAAESTDLDTYIRNIRNFWWAYLKTKPVAEIGYQKLKDLETRTVSGTENFAMTKMLVKRLAQLWYHYEIANIFDFDSWMETLPKMLKAMNEHIDQWDALRAQRKMVAEQKQEQAKKDAFAEQLLVARGGRAGGYGMGI
;
A
#
# COMPACT_ATOMS: atom_id res chain seq x y z
N MET A 1 16.35 29.65 -47.81
CA MET A 1 15.83 29.18 -46.51
C MET A 1 14.44 28.64 -46.74
N SER A 2 14.30 27.31 -46.84
CA SER A 2 12.98 26.66 -46.99
C SER A 2 12.89 25.56 -45.94
N SER A 3 12.19 25.86 -44.85
CA SER A 3 11.90 24.95 -43.75
C SER A 3 10.73 24.05 -44.14
N ASN A 4 11.02 22.78 -44.41
CA ASN A 4 10.02 21.73 -44.60
C ASN A 4 9.51 21.27 -43.22
N ASN A 5 8.31 21.71 -42.85
CA ASN A 5 7.58 21.20 -41.68
C ASN A 5 6.92 19.86 -42.06
N ALA A 6 7.54 18.76 -41.65
CA ALA A 6 6.93 17.44 -41.74
C ALA A 6 5.92 17.27 -40.59
N VAL A 7 4.65 17.16 -40.95
CA VAL A 7 3.53 16.89 -40.03
C VAL A 7 3.63 15.43 -39.57
N VAL A 8 3.91 15.23 -38.28
CA VAL A 8 4.00 13.91 -37.63
C VAL A 8 2.58 13.41 -37.33
N ALA A 9 2.24 12.23 -37.85
CA ALA A 9 0.94 11.60 -37.61
C ALA A 9 0.82 11.12 -36.14
N PRO A 10 -0.36 11.27 -35.51
CA PRO A 10 -0.58 10.88 -34.12
C PRO A 10 -0.57 9.34 -33.96
N ALA A 11 0.07 8.88 -32.89
CA ALA A 11 0.21 7.46 -32.57
C ALA A 11 -1.15 6.79 -32.25
N PRO A 12 -1.34 5.53 -32.67
CA PRO A 12 -2.60 4.81 -32.44
C PRO A 12 -2.79 4.42 -30.97
N VAL A 13 -3.99 4.71 -30.45
CA VAL A 13 -4.42 4.39 -29.08
C VAL A 13 -4.87 2.93 -28.99
N LEU A 14 -4.13 2.10 -28.26
CA LEU A 14 -4.50 0.72 -27.94
C LEU A 14 -5.55 0.70 -26.81
N LYS A 15 -6.78 0.26 -27.14
CA LYS A 15 -7.83 -0.02 -26.15
C LYS A 15 -7.73 -1.48 -25.69
N PHE A 16 -7.51 -1.71 -24.41
CA PHE A 16 -7.55 -3.04 -23.80
C PHE A 16 -8.96 -3.35 -23.27
N PRO A 17 -9.52 -4.55 -23.53
CA PRO A 17 -10.76 -4.97 -22.91
C PRO A 17 -10.52 -5.41 -21.46
N ILE A 18 -11.08 -4.66 -20.51
CA ILE A 18 -11.19 -5.05 -19.11
C ILE A 18 -12.48 -5.85 -18.94
N GLN A 19 -12.41 -7.16 -18.72
CA GLN A 19 -13.41 -7.90 -17.92
C GLN A 19 -12.83 -9.21 -17.39
N LEU A 20 -12.58 -9.30 -16.09
CA LEU A 20 -12.64 -10.56 -15.33
C LEU A 20 -13.24 -10.27 -13.95
N LYS A 21 -14.52 -10.64 -13.78
CA LYS A 21 -15.17 -10.78 -12.47
C LYS A 21 -14.79 -12.14 -11.87
N PRO A 22 -14.38 -12.22 -10.59
CA PRO A 22 -14.38 -13.50 -9.89
C PRO A 22 -15.79 -13.81 -9.34
N SER A 23 -16.33 -14.98 -9.69
CA SER A 23 -17.54 -15.54 -9.09
C SER A 23 -17.19 -16.17 -7.74
N GLY A 24 -17.86 -15.73 -6.67
CA GLY A 24 -17.77 -16.37 -5.36
C GLY A 24 -18.50 -17.72 -5.34
N LYS A 25 -17.82 -18.76 -4.89
CA LYS A 25 -18.43 -20.01 -4.41
C LYS A 25 -18.27 -20.07 -2.90
N ALA A 26 -19.39 -20.09 -2.20
CA ALA A 26 -19.49 -20.37 -0.78
C ALA A 26 -19.23 -21.87 -0.54
N VAL A 27 -18.40 -22.19 0.47
CA VAL A 27 -18.34 -23.51 1.08
C VAL A 27 -18.33 -23.34 2.59
N SER A 28 -19.42 -23.80 3.20
CA SER A 28 -19.64 -23.99 4.63
C SER A 28 -18.81 -25.16 5.14
N GLY A 29 -18.25 -25.03 6.35
CA GLY A 29 -17.61 -26.15 7.05
C GLY A 29 -17.26 -25.78 8.48
N ALA A 30 -18.26 -25.83 9.36
CA ALA A 30 -18.12 -25.63 10.79
C ALA A 30 -17.29 -26.76 11.45
N LYS A 31 -16.41 -26.38 12.39
CA LYS A 31 -15.95 -27.25 13.47
C LYS A 31 -15.82 -26.42 14.75
N GLU A 32 -16.73 -26.69 15.68
CA GLU A 32 -16.74 -26.15 17.05
C GLU A 32 -15.53 -26.66 17.85
N GLN A 33 -14.92 -25.76 18.61
CA GLN A 33 -14.04 -26.08 19.74
C GLN A 33 -14.22 -25.03 20.85
N PRO A 34 -13.89 -25.38 22.11
CA PRO A 34 -14.75 -25.13 23.26
C PRO A 34 -14.56 -23.76 23.93
N LYS A 35 -15.65 -23.28 24.52
CA LYS A 35 -15.76 -22.08 25.36
C LYS A 35 -14.86 -22.18 26.60
N PRO A 36 -13.96 -21.22 26.87
CA PRO A 36 -13.48 -20.96 28.21
C PRO A 36 -14.51 -20.15 29.01
N SER A 37 -14.77 -20.63 30.23
CA SER A 37 -15.69 -20.08 31.21
C SER A 37 -15.34 -18.64 31.62
N PRO A 38 -16.33 -17.76 31.86
CA PRO A 38 -16.09 -16.40 32.30
C PRO A 38 -15.73 -16.35 33.80
N GLN A 39 -14.57 -15.77 34.13
CA GLN A 39 -14.26 -15.32 35.47
C GLN A 39 -15.20 -14.15 35.82
N LYS A 40 -16.15 -14.43 36.71
CA LYS A 40 -16.92 -13.43 37.46
C LYS A 40 -16.02 -12.89 38.57
N ASP A 41 -15.42 -11.73 38.34
CA ASP A 41 -15.06 -10.82 39.43
C ASP A 41 -15.90 -9.56 39.29
N GLN A 42 -17.03 -9.57 40.00
CA GLN A 42 -17.87 -8.40 40.22
C GLN A 42 -17.18 -7.50 41.23
N ALA A 43 -16.63 -6.39 40.75
CA ALA A 43 -16.44 -5.20 41.58
C ALA A 43 -17.76 -4.41 41.57
N GLU A 44 -18.62 -4.67 42.56
CA GLU A 44 -19.76 -3.80 42.87
C GLU A 44 -19.25 -2.42 43.34
N SER A 45 -19.06 -1.52 42.37
CA SER A 45 -18.82 -0.11 42.65
C SER A 45 -20.16 0.64 42.74
N LYS A 46 -20.29 1.45 43.79
CA LYS A 46 -21.48 2.26 44.11
C LYS A 46 -21.99 3.04 42.88
N PRO A 47 -23.29 2.94 42.53
CA PRO A 47 -23.87 3.58 41.34
C PRO A 47 -23.88 5.11 41.38
N ALA A 48 -23.67 5.73 42.55
CA ALA A 48 -23.61 7.19 42.68
C ALA A 48 -22.28 7.80 42.20
N ALA A 49 -21.16 7.09 42.41
CA ALA A 49 -19.83 7.57 42.02
C ALA A 49 -19.64 7.55 40.49
N GLN A 50 -20.20 6.54 39.82
CA GLN A 50 -20.15 6.43 38.35
C GLN A 50 -20.92 7.55 37.63
N LYS A 51 -22.04 8.03 38.20
CA LYS A 51 -22.84 9.10 37.59
C LYS A 51 -22.15 10.47 37.62
N GLN A 52 -21.46 10.79 38.71
CA GLN A 52 -20.70 12.04 38.82
C GLN A 52 -19.50 12.04 37.86
N ASP A 53 -18.84 10.90 37.71
CA ASP A 53 -17.68 10.78 36.80
C ASP A 53 -18.10 10.93 35.33
N LEU A 54 -19.25 10.36 34.93
CA LEU A 54 -19.79 10.51 33.58
C LEU A 54 -20.18 11.96 33.24
N ALA A 55 -20.78 12.69 34.18
CA ALA A 55 -21.12 14.10 33.96
C ALA A 55 -19.87 14.96 33.74
N THR A 56 -18.81 14.69 34.51
CA THR A 56 -17.51 15.37 34.37
C THR A 56 -16.87 15.06 33.01
N ILE A 57 -16.97 13.82 32.55
CA ILE A 57 -16.48 13.40 31.21
C ILE A 57 -17.32 14.04 30.09
N HIS A 58 -18.63 14.23 30.30
CA HIS A 58 -19.52 14.86 29.33
C HIS A 58 -19.20 16.34 29.13
N GLU A 59 -19.02 17.08 30.23
CA GLU A 59 -18.59 18.48 30.19
C GLU A 59 -17.22 18.63 29.52
N TRP A 60 -16.27 17.76 29.87
CA TRP A 60 -14.97 17.70 29.21
C TRP A 60 -15.09 17.38 27.71
N ALA A 61 -15.94 16.43 27.32
CA ALA A 61 -16.15 16.08 25.92
C ALA A 61 -16.73 17.24 25.11
N MET A 62 -17.62 18.06 25.71
CA MET A 62 -18.15 19.27 25.09
C MET A 62 -17.07 20.36 24.94
N SER A 63 -16.14 20.47 25.90
CA SER A 63 -15.01 21.41 25.81
C SER A 63 -14.07 21.13 24.63
N LEU A 64 -13.93 19.85 24.23
CA LEU A 64 -13.12 19.42 23.09
C LEU A 64 -13.72 19.82 21.74
N ASN A 65 -15.00 20.21 21.68
CA ASN A 65 -15.69 20.52 20.42
C ASN A 65 -15.40 21.93 19.90
N VAL A 66 -14.85 22.81 20.74
CA VAL A 66 -14.68 24.24 20.43
C VAL A 66 -13.29 24.54 19.84
N ASN A 67 -12.31 23.66 20.07
CA ASN A 67 -11.00 23.70 19.43
C ASN A 67 -10.54 22.26 19.22
N THR A 68 -10.46 21.81 17.98
CA THR A 68 -9.92 20.49 17.61
C THR A 68 -8.42 20.42 17.90
N ARG A 69 -8.04 20.39 19.19
CA ARG A 69 -6.68 20.03 19.58
C ARG A 69 -6.49 18.57 19.25
N ASP A 70 -5.54 18.28 18.37
CA ASP A 70 -5.11 16.92 18.11
C ASP A 70 -4.62 16.32 19.44
N LEU A 71 -4.87 15.03 19.69
CA LEU A 71 -4.31 14.29 20.82
C LEU A 71 -2.79 14.47 20.97
N ARG A 72 -2.12 14.77 19.85
CA ARG A 72 -0.67 15.02 19.76
C ARG A 72 -0.26 16.38 20.33
N GLU A 73 -1.18 17.33 20.42
CA GLU A 73 -0.94 18.66 20.95
C GLU A 73 -1.10 18.71 22.48
N LEU A 74 -1.65 17.65 23.08
CA LEU A 74 -1.76 17.51 24.52
C LEU A 74 -0.38 17.29 25.16
N SER A 75 -0.18 17.92 26.31
CA SER A 75 0.97 17.67 27.18
C SER A 75 1.04 16.20 27.62
N ARG A 76 2.19 15.77 28.13
CA ARG A 76 2.35 14.39 28.63
C ARG A 76 1.38 14.08 29.78
N GLU A 77 1.17 15.03 30.68
CA GLU A 77 0.29 14.87 31.84
C GLU A 77 -1.18 14.74 31.42
N GLU A 78 -1.63 15.58 30.49
CA GLU A 78 -2.98 15.49 29.92
C GLU A 78 -3.21 14.16 29.20
N ARG A 79 -2.21 13.64 28.49
CA ARG A 79 -2.31 12.31 27.85
C ARG A 79 -2.42 11.17 28.85
N LEU A 80 -1.74 11.28 29.99
CA LEU A 80 -1.85 10.28 31.07
C LEU A 80 -3.24 10.33 31.70
N ALA A 81 -3.81 11.52 31.90
CA ALA A 81 -5.16 11.69 32.44
C ALA A 81 -6.28 11.12 31.55
N LEU A 82 -6.00 10.81 30.27
CA LEU A 82 -6.94 10.10 29.38
C LEU A 82 -7.06 8.61 29.70
N LEU A 83 -6.07 8.05 30.40
CA LEU A 83 -6.04 6.63 30.77
C LEU A 83 -6.87 6.35 32.03
N ASP A 84 -7.27 7.40 32.74
CA ASP A 84 -8.07 7.31 33.96
C ASP A 84 -9.58 7.34 33.67
N GLY A 85 -10.36 6.73 34.58
CA GLY A 85 -11.82 6.78 34.58
C GLY A 85 -12.50 5.50 34.09
N PRO A 86 -13.81 5.56 33.78
CA PRO A 86 -14.59 4.40 33.39
C PRO A 86 -14.11 3.86 32.05
N THR A 87 -14.10 2.53 31.91
CA THR A 87 -13.74 1.85 30.67
C THR A 87 -14.98 1.54 29.85
N ALA A 88 -14.84 1.64 28.52
CA ALA A 88 -15.86 1.22 27.57
C ALA A 88 -15.40 -0.05 26.85
N PRO A 89 -16.31 -1.00 26.57
CA PRO A 89 -15.98 -2.20 25.82
C PRO A 89 -15.62 -1.85 24.36
N LEU A 90 -14.57 -2.47 23.86
CA LEU A 90 -14.16 -2.43 22.47
C LEU A 90 -14.76 -3.65 21.76
N ILE A 91 -15.61 -3.41 20.77
CA ILE A 91 -16.35 -4.47 20.06
C ILE A 91 -15.86 -4.53 18.61
N ALA A 92 -15.58 -5.71 18.07
CA ALA A 92 -15.35 -5.91 16.65
C ALA A 92 -16.29 -6.99 16.11
N GLY A 93 -17.15 -6.59 15.16
CA GLY A 93 -18.29 -7.43 14.78
C GLY A 93 -19.16 -7.71 15.99
N ASP A 94 -19.39 -8.98 16.29
CA ASP A 94 -20.22 -9.43 17.42
C ASP A 94 -19.40 -9.83 18.66
N LYS A 95 -18.08 -9.59 18.66
CA LYS A 95 -17.18 -10.00 19.74
C LYS A 95 -16.63 -8.80 20.49
N VAL A 96 -16.69 -8.85 21.82
CA VAL A 96 -15.96 -7.92 22.70
C VAL A 96 -14.50 -8.36 22.72
N ILE A 97 -13.61 -7.51 22.22
CA ILE A 97 -12.16 -7.78 22.15
C ILE A 97 -11.46 -7.32 23.44
N GLY A 98 -11.96 -6.26 24.08
CA GLY A 98 -11.35 -5.72 25.29
C GLY A 98 -12.13 -4.53 25.83
N ALA A 99 -11.47 -3.71 26.63
CA ALA A 99 -12.01 -2.45 27.12
C ALA A 99 -10.91 -1.37 27.11
N ALA A 100 -11.30 -0.13 26.87
CA ALA A 100 -10.38 1.02 26.93
C ALA A 100 -11.01 2.18 27.72
N PRO A 101 -10.21 3.05 28.34
CA PRO A 101 -10.71 4.22 29.05
C PRO A 101 -11.59 5.09 28.15
N LEU A 102 -12.76 5.50 28.66
CA LEU A 102 -13.76 6.25 27.92
C LEU A 102 -13.21 7.60 27.42
N ARG A 103 -12.42 8.29 28.25
CA ARG A 103 -11.77 9.56 27.90
C ARG A 103 -10.86 9.40 26.68
N LEU A 104 -10.06 8.33 26.64
CA LEU A 104 -9.21 8.01 25.51
C LEU A 104 -10.02 7.78 24.22
N ILE A 105 -11.14 7.05 24.30
CA ILE A 105 -12.00 6.76 23.15
C ILE A 105 -12.64 8.05 22.59
N ILE A 106 -13.18 8.89 23.48
CA ILE A 106 -13.79 10.19 23.13
C ILE A 106 -12.75 11.14 22.50
N ALA A 107 -11.53 11.14 23.02
CA ALA A 107 -10.45 11.94 22.46
C ALA A 107 -10.05 11.44 21.06
N ALA A 108 -9.90 10.12 20.90
CA ALA A 108 -9.40 9.50 19.67
C ALA A 108 -10.43 9.43 18.53
N SER A 109 -11.74 9.47 18.83
CA SER A 109 -12.80 9.36 17.83
C SER A 109 -13.84 10.46 17.98
N SER A 110 -13.90 11.36 17.00
CA SER A 110 -14.95 12.39 16.92
C SER A 110 -16.35 11.79 16.82
N THR A 111 -16.48 10.61 16.18
CA THR A 111 -17.76 9.89 16.08
C THR A 111 -18.21 9.41 17.45
N ALA A 112 -17.32 8.74 18.20
CA ALA A 112 -17.63 8.25 19.55
C ALA A 112 -17.92 9.41 20.52
N ARG A 113 -17.20 10.53 20.37
CA ARG A 113 -17.45 11.76 21.12
C ARG A 113 -18.84 12.33 20.84
N ASN A 114 -19.21 12.50 19.57
CA ASN A 114 -20.52 13.06 19.22
C ASN A 114 -21.67 12.16 19.68
N GLU A 115 -21.51 10.84 19.57
CA GLU A 115 -22.47 9.88 20.09
C GLU A 115 -22.60 9.99 21.61
N PHE A 116 -21.48 10.06 22.34
CA PHE A 116 -21.46 10.24 23.79
C PHE A 116 -22.12 11.55 24.22
N ILE A 117 -21.80 12.67 23.55
CA ILE A 117 -22.39 13.99 23.84
C ILE A 117 -23.91 13.94 23.64
N THR A 118 -24.37 13.34 22.54
CA THR A 118 -25.79 13.32 22.15
C THR A 118 -26.62 12.38 23.02
N THR A 119 -26.10 11.21 23.33
CA THR A 119 -26.85 10.15 24.01
C THR A 119 -26.63 10.11 25.52
N ASN A 120 -25.54 10.73 25.99
CA ASN A 120 -25.01 10.62 27.35
C ASN A 120 -24.83 9.15 27.81
N LYS A 121 -24.55 8.25 26.85
CA LYS A 121 -24.31 6.82 27.07
C LYS A 121 -22.92 6.45 26.61
N ILE A 122 -22.28 5.53 27.33
CA ILE A 122 -20.96 4.98 26.98
C ILE A 122 -21.05 4.42 25.54
N PRO A 123 -20.31 4.98 24.58
CA PRO A 123 -20.38 4.54 23.19
C PRO A 123 -19.88 3.11 23.12
N SER A 124 -20.70 2.25 22.53
CA SER A 124 -20.27 0.92 22.13
C SER A 124 -19.50 1.06 20.82
N THR A 125 -18.24 1.47 20.91
CA THR A 125 -17.41 1.67 19.72
C THR A 125 -17.15 0.34 19.04
N THR A 126 -17.93 0.06 18.00
CA THR A 126 -17.58 -0.96 17.02
C THR A 126 -16.31 -0.48 16.33
N LEU A 127 -15.23 -1.27 16.38
CA LEU A 127 -13.94 -1.03 15.72
C LEU A 127 -14.05 -1.00 14.17
N MET A 128 -15.19 -0.63 13.60
CA MET A 128 -15.42 -0.70 12.17
C MET A 128 -14.56 0.28 11.39
N LYS A 129 -14.17 1.44 11.97
CA LYS A 129 -13.33 2.46 11.31
C LYS A 129 -12.61 3.38 12.30
N PHE A 130 -11.87 2.86 13.27
CA PHE A 130 -10.81 3.72 13.82
C PHE A 130 -9.79 3.92 12.70
N ASN A 131 -9.86 5.06 12.02
CA ASN A 131 -8.71 5.59 11.32
C ASN A 131 -7.66 5.77 12.41
N CYS A 132 -6.82 4.75 12.59
CA CYS A 132 -5.73 4.77 13.54
C CYS A 132 -4.75 5.82 13.03
N TYR A 133 -4.94 7.07 13.46
CA TYR A 133 -4.04 8.16 13.16
C TYR A 133 -2.76 7.92 13.97
N TYR A 134 -1.84 7.13 13.43
CA TYR A 134 -0.60 6.85 14.14
C TYR A 134 0.22 8.13 14.37
N LEU A 135 0.66 8.28 15.62
CA LEU A 135 1.60 9.29 16.11
C LEU A 135 2.91 9.19 15.31
N LYS A 136 3.45 10.32 14.89
CA LYS A 136 4.77 10.41 14.24
C LYS A 136 5.87 10.15 15.27
N THR A 137 6.02 8.92 15.75
CA THR A 137 6.93 8.62 16.86
C THR A 137 7.46 7.21 16.77
N SER A 138 8.46 7.01 15.90
CA SER A 138 9.53 6.03 16.09
C SER A 138 10.43 6.05 14.85
N THR A 139 11.70 5.71 15.01
CA THR A 139 12.70 5.73 13.94
C THR A 139 12.32 4.81 12.77
N PHE A 140 12.90 5.01 11.58
CA PHE A 140 12.70 4.13 10.41
C PHE A 140 12.79 2.64 10.78
N THR A 141 13.77 2.28 11.60
CA THR A 141 13.97 0.93 12.12
C THR A 141 12.73 0.35 12.79
N HIS A 142 12.15 1.07 13.73
CA HIS A 142 10.96 0.62 14.47
C HIS A 142 9.74 0.53 13.58
N ASP A 143 9.58 1.46 12.64
CA ASP A 143 8.47 1.43 11.71
C ASP A 143 8.56 0.21 10.79
N ILE A 144 9.76 -0.16 10.34
CA ILE A 144 9.97 -1.42 9.60
C ILE A 144 9.67 -2.64 10.47
N ASP A 145 10.13 -2.67 11.72
CA ASP A 145 9.84 -3.77 12.66
C ASP A 145 8.33 -3.94 12.87
N LEU A 146 7.61 -2.83 13.06
CA LEU A 146 6.16 -2.81 13.18
C LEU A 146 5.49 -3.30 11.90
N ILE A 147 5.99 -2.88 10.73
CA ILE A 147 5.41 -3.32 9.47
C ILE A 147 5.58 -4.83 9.27
N LEU A 148 6.76 -5.37 9.56
CA LEU A 148 7.04 -6.79 9.45
C LEU A 148 6.19 -7.62 10.43
N ALA A 149 6.08 -7.17 11.68
CA ALA A 149 5.23 -7.82 12.69
C ALA A 149 3.76 -7.84 12.27
N ALA A 150 3.23 -6.73 11.75
CA ALA A 150 1.84 -6.63 11.33
C ALA A 150 1.53 -7.50 10.10
N GLU A 151 2.45 -7.59 9.13
CA GLU A 151 2.25 -8.44 7.95
C GLU A 151 2.20 -9.93 8.33
N SER A 152 3.03 -10.36 9.30
CA SER A 152 2.98 -11.74 9.81
C SER A 152 1.73 -12.09 10.62
N THR A 153 0.97 -11.08 11.08
CA THR A 153 -0.21 -11.25 11.96
C THR A 153 -1.51 -10.83 11.30
N ASP A 154 -1.50 -10.53 10.00
CA ASP A 154 -2.64 -10.03 9.21
C ASP A 154 -3.25 -8.73 9.79
N LEU A 155 -2.43 -7.90 10.44
CA LEU A 155 -2.79 -6.59 10.99
C LEU A 155 -2.48 -5.45 10.01
N ASP A 156 -2.32 -5.78 8.73
CA ASP A 156 -1.95 -4.89 7.63
C ASP A 156 -2.85 -3.64 7.49
N THR A 157 -4.12 -3.78 7.86
CA THR A 157 -5.09 -2.68 7.78
C THR A 157 -4.73 -1.53 8.73
N TYR A 158 -4.13 -1.83 9.88
CA TYR A 158 -3.81 -0.84 10.92
C TYR A 158 -2.52 -0.07 10.64
N ILE A 159 -1.57 -0.69 9.96
CA ILE A 159 -0.25 -0.11 9.62
C ILE A 159 -0.19 0.50 8.22
N ARG A 160 -1.30 0.45 7.45
CA ARG A 160 -1.35 0.90 6.05
C ARG A 160 -0.78 2.31 5.84
N ASN A 161 -1.05 3.23 6.75
CA ASN A 161 -0.58 4.61 6.65
C ASN A 161 0.95 4.70 6.79
N ILE A 162 1.55 3.91 7.69
CA ILE A 162 3.00 3.86 7.91
C ILE A 162 3.68 3.27 6.67
N ARG A 163 3.13 2.15 6.16
CA ARG A 163 3.60 1.53 4.91
C ARG A 163 3.54 2.51 3.73
N ASN A 164 2.42 3.21 3.57
CA ASN A 164 2.23 4.18 2.48
C ASN A 164 3.19 5.38 2.60
N PHE A 165 3.40 5.88 3.82
CA PHE A 165 4.35 6.95 4.08
C PHE A 165 5.78 6.55 3.68
N TRP A 166 6.27 5.41 4.17
CA TRP A 166 7.62 4.96 3.85
C TRP A 166 7.77 4.60 2.39
N TRP A 167 6.77 3.99 1.76
CA TRP A 167 6.80 3.75 0.33
C TRP A 167 6.87 5.05 -0.47
N ALA A 168 6.07 6.08 -0.12
CA ALA A 168 6.14 7.38 -0.76
C ALA A 168 7.52 8.05 -0.56
N TYR A 169 8.07 7.97 0.65
CA TYR A 169 9.41 8.47 0.97
C TYR A 169 10.49 7.77 0.11
N LEU A 170 10.54 6.44 0.16
CA LEU A 170 11.51 5.63 -0.57
C LEU A 170 11.36 5.78 -2.08
N LYS A 171 10.15 5.99 -2.60
CA LYS A 171 9.90 6.18 -4.04
C LYS A 171 10.39 7.53 -4.55
N THR A 172 10.21 8.59 -3.75
CA THR A 172 10.46 9.98 -4.19
C THR A 172 11.88 10.43 -3.93
N LYS A 173 12.50 9.97 -2.85
CA LYS A 173 13.81 10.48 -2.43
C LYS A 173 14.97 9.88 -3.23
N PRO A 174 16.02 10.67 -3.53
CA PRO A 174 17.22 10.15 -4.16
C PRO A 174 17.88 9.10 -3.26
N VAL A 175 18.59 8.15 -3.86
CA VAL A 175 19.20 7.02 -3.14
C VAL A 175 20.17 7.49 -2.04
N ALA A 176 20.86 8.60 -2.26
CA ALA A 176 21.72 9.25 -1.27
C ALA A 176 20.97 9.68 0.01
N GLU A 177 19.73 10.18 -0.11
CA GLU A 177 18.89 10.59 1.05
C GLU A 177 18.23 9.40 1.76
N ILE A 178 18.01 8.30 1.04
CA ILE A 178 17.63 7.03 1.65
C ILE A 178 18.79 6.59 2.57
N GLY A 179 19.99 6.58 2.01
CA GLY A 179 21.24 6.31 2.71
C GLY A 179 21.45 4.82 3.03
N TYR A 180 22.72 4.45 3.16
CA TYR A 180 23.15 3.08 3.42
C TYR A 180 22.44 2.43 4.62
N GLN A 181 22.36 3.16 5.74
CA GLN A 181 21.84 2.62 7.00
C GLN A 181 20.40 2.10 6.86
N LYS A 182 19.53 2.80 6.11
CA LYS A 182 18.14 2.36 5.90
C LYS A 182 18.06 1.11 5.03
N LEU A 183 18.91 1.00 4.01
CA LEU A 183 18.97 -0.20 3.15
C LEU A 183 19.48 -1.40 3.94
N LYS A 184 20.53 -1.21 4.74
CA LYS A 184 21.05 -2.22 5.66
C LYS A 184 20.01 -2.65 6.69
N ASP A 185 19.29 -1.70 7.28
CA ASP A 185 18.24 -1.97 8.24
C ASP A 185 17.10 -2.80 7.63
N LEU A 186 16.75 -2.55 6.36
CA LEU A 186 15.79 -3.37 5.63
C LEU A 186 16.30 -4.79 5.38
N GLU A 187 17.51 -4.95 4.84
CA GLU A 187 18.05 -6.28 4.51
C GLU A 187 18.24 -7.18 5.74
N THR A 188 18.73 -6.59 6.83
CA THR A 188 18.94 -7.30 8.10
C THR A 188 17.65 -7.78 8.74
N ARG A 189 16.56 -7.02 8.58
CA ARG A 189 15.23 -7.35 9.14
C ARG A 189 14.41 -8.27 8.25
N THR A 190 14.66 -8.26 6.94
CA THR A 190 14.06 -9.27 6.04
C THR A 190 14.71 -10.64 6.27
N VAL A 191 14.08 -11.43 7.13
CA VAL A 191 14.41 -12.84 7.38
C VAL A 191 14.09 -13.67 6.13
N SER A 192 14.85 -14.73 5.88
CA SER A 192 14.56 -15.72 4.82
C SER A 192 13.12 -16.24 4.98
N GLY A 193 12.26 -15.95 3.99
CA GLY A 193 10.81 -16.18 4.04
C GLY A 193 9.96 -14.90 3.97
N THR A 194 10.51 -13.76 4.41
CA THR A 194 9.92 -12.41 4.23
C THR A 194 10.39 -11.72 2.95
N GLU A 195 11.11 -12.42 2.09
CA GLU A 195 11.52 -11.95 0.75
C GLU A 195 10.31 -11.56 -0.12
N ASN A 196 9.12 -12.06 0.23
CA ASN A 196 7.87 -11.70 -0.40
C ASN A 196 7.28 -10.35 0.03
N PHE A 197 7.90 -9.68 1.00
CA PHE A 197 7.42 -8.43 1.55
C PHE A 197 7.28 -7.35 0.48
N ALA A 198 6.08 -6.80 0.36
CA ALA A 198 5.70 -5.94 -0.75
C ALA A 198 6.60 -4.70 -0.86
N MET A 199 6.94 -4.06 0.27
CA MET A 199 7.75 -2.85 0.24
C MET A 199 9.20 -3.14 -0.18
N THR A 200 9.82 -4.22 0.30
CA THR A 200 11.19 -4.59 -0.10
C THR A 200 11.24 -4.93 -1.58
N LYS A 201 10.29 -5.73 -2.09
CA LYS A 201 10.20 -6.01 -3.53
C LYS A 201 10.08 -4.75 -4.37
N MET A 202 9.18 -3.84 -3.98
CA MET A 202 8.99 -2.58 -4.69
C MET A 202 10.24 -1.69 -4.62
N LEU A 203 10.95 -1.68 -3.50
CA LEU A 203 12.21 -0.95 -3.35
C LEU A 203 13.32 -1.53 -4.22
N VAL A 204 13.55 -2.84 -4.17
CA VAL A 204 14.57 -3.54 -4.99
C VAL A 204 14.29 -3.28 -6.47
N LYS A 205 13.05 -3.44 -6.92
CA LYS A 205 12.65 -3.14 -8.30
C LYS A 205 12.94 -1.69 -8.68
N ARG A 206 12.67 -0.73 -7.79
CA ARG A 206 13.00 0.68 -8.01
C ARG A 206 14.51 0.90 -8.11
N LEU A 207 15.30 0.33 -7.20
CA LEU A 207 16.75 0.47 -7.21
C LEU A 207 17.36 -0.12 -8.49
N ALA A 208 16.89 -1.30 -8.90
CA ALA A 208 17.25 -1.91 -10.18
C ALA A 208 16.92 -0.98 -11.35
N GLN A 209 15.76 -0.33 -11.35
CA GLN A 209 15.36 0.58 -12.41
C GLN A 209 16.26 1.83 -12.47
N LEU A 210 16.54 2.45 -11.31
CA LEU A 210 17.40 3.62 -11.23
C LEU A 210 18.83 3.28 -11.69
N TRP A 211 19.35 2.12 -11.30
CA TRP A 211 20.66 1.64 -11.73
C TRP A 211 20.69 1.38 -13.24
N TYR A 212 19.69 0.67 -13.76
CA TYR A 212 19.56 0.33 -15.17
C TYR A 212 19.48 1.56 -16.09
N HIS A 213 18.89 2.67 -15.61
CA HIS A 213 18.78 3.93 -16.33
C HIS A 213 19.87 4.97 -15.99
N TYR A 214 20.87 4.61 -15.19
CA TYR A 214 21.94 5.51 -14.75
C TYR A 214 21.43 6.77 -14.02
N GLU A 215 20.33 6.65 -13.27
CA GLU A 215 19.69 7.76 -12.53
C GLU A 215 20.23 7.90 -11.09
N ILE A 216 21.23 7.11 -10.71
CA ILE A 216 21.87 7.17 -9.40
C ILE A 216 23.02 8.18 -9.45
N ALA A 217 22.91 9.26 -8.66
CA ALA A 217 23.87 10.37 -8.69
C ALA A 217 25.30 9.97 -8.28
N ASN A 218 25.45 9.10 -7.27
CA ASN A 218 26.76 8.59 -6.83
C ASN A 218 26.80 7.07 -6.98
N ILE A 219 27.22 6.62 -8.17
CA ILE A 219 27.30 5.19 -8.52
C ILE A 219 28.34 4.47 -7.66
N PHE A 220 29.49 5.09 -7.38
CA PHE A 220 30.57 4.47 -6.61
C PHE A 220 30.16 4.14 -5.17
N ASP A 221 29.53 5.10 -4.48
CA ASP A 221 29.01 4.85 -3.13
C ASP A 221 27.93 3.75 -3.17
N PHE A 222 27.04 3.81 -4.15
CA PHE A 222 25.95 2.86 -4.29
C PHE A 222 26.46 1.43 -4.56
N ASP A 223 27.43 1.27 -5.44
CA ASP A 223 28.05 -0.02 -5.75
C ASP A 223 28.73 -0.59 -4.48
N SER A 224 29.48 0.23 -3.76
CA SER A 224 30.07 -0.16 -2.46
C SER A 224 29.00 -0.58 -1.44
N TRP A 225 27.84 0.09 -1.41
CA TRP A 225 26.73 -0.33 -0.56
C TRP A 225 26.18 -1.68 -0.99
N MET A 226 25.96 -1.89 -2.28
CA MET A 226 25.40 -3.14 -2.81
C MET A 226 26.33 -4.34 -2.61
N GLU A 227 27.65 -4.15 -2.64
CA GLU A 227 28.63 -5.20 -2.28
C GLU A 227 28.43 -5.72 -0.84
N THR A 228 28.02 -4.84 0.08
CA THR A 228 27.72 -5.23 1.47
C THR A 228 26.29 -5.72 1.69
N LEU A 229 25.44 -5.64 0.65
CA LEU A 229 24.00 -5.94 0.68
C LEU A 229 23.66 -7.03 -0.36
N PRO A 230 24.19 -8.26 -0.18
CA PRO A 230 24.18 -9.29 -1.23
C PRO A 230 22.79 -9.78 -1.59
N LYS A 231 21.83 -9.79 -0.65
CA LYS A 231 20.45 -10.22 -0.96
C LYS A 231 19.76 -9.19 -1.84
N MET A 232 19.92 -7.90 -1.54
CA MET A 232 19.39 -6.82 -2.38
C MET A 232 20.03 -6.83 -3.75
N LEU A 233 21.36 -6.95 -3.83
CA LEU A 233 22.11 -7.00 -5.08
C LEU A 233 21.63 -8.17 -5.96
N LYS A 234 21.51 -9.37 -5.39
CA LYS A 234 20.99 -10.53 -6.11
C LYS A 234 19.59 -10.28 -6.67
N ALA A 235 18.67 -9.78 -5.85
CA ALA A 235 17.29 -9.52 -6.27
C ALA A 235 17.20 -8.37 -7.30
N MET A 236 18.11 -7.39 -7.26
CA MET A 236 18.22 -6.36 -8.29
C MET A 236 18.67 -6.95 -9.62
N ASN A 237 19.71 -7.78 -9.62
CA ASN A 237 20.22 -8.44 -10.83
C ASN A 237 19.16 -9.32 -11.49
N GLU A 238 18.39 -10.07 -10.70
CA GLU A 238 17.26 -10.85 -11.21
C GLU A 238 16.24 -9.99 -11.97
N HIS A 239 15.96 -8.76 -11.49
CA HIS A 239 15.07 -7.84 -12.21
C HIS A 239 15.70 -7.27 -13.47
N ILE A 240 17.00 -6.99 -13.45
CA ILE A 240 17.74 -6.50 -14.63
C ILE A 240 17.74 -7.58 -15.72
N ASP A 241 18.07 -8.82 -15.36
CA ASP A 241 18.05 -9.98 -16.27
C ASP A 241 16.67 -10.18 -16.89
N GLN A 242 15.60 -10.06 -16.10
CA GLN A 242 14.21 -10.12 -16.59
C GLN A 242 13.94 -9.03 -17.64
N TRP A 243 14.44 -7.81 -17.44
CA TRP A 243 14.25 -6.73 -18.40
C TRP A 243 15.09 -6.90 -19.67
N ASP A 244 16.31 -7.41 -19.56
CA ASP A 244 17.15 -7.74 -20.72
C ASP A 244 16.51 -8.86 -21.55
N ALA A 245 16.05 -9.92 -20.91
CA ALA A 245 15.32 -11.01 -21.58
C ALA A 245 14.06 -10.50 -22.28
N LEU A 246 13.28 -9.63 -21.62
CA LEU A 246 12.08 -9.03 -22.21
C LEU A 246 12.42 -8.11 -23.39
N ARG A 247 13.51 -7.35 -23.32
CA ARG A 247 13.98 -6.50 -24.43
C ARG A 247 14.46 -7.34 -25.62
N ALA A 248 15.21 -8.41 -25.38
CA ALA A 248 15.62 -9.34 -26.42
C ALA A 248 14.42 -10.00 -27.10
N GLN A 249 13.43 -10.47 -26.32
CA GLN A 249 12.20 -11.04 -26.86
C GLN A 249 11.43 -10.04 -27.71
N ARG A 250 11.28 -8.79 -27.24
CA ARG A 250 10.61 -7.71 -28.00
C ARG A 250 11.32 -7.41 -29.31
N LYS A 251 12.66 -7.43 -29.33
CA LYS A 251 13.46 -7.23 -30.53
C LYS A 251 13.23 -8.36 -31.55
N MET A 252 13.29 -9.63 -31.12
CA MET A 252 13.01 -10.77 -31.99
C MET A 252 11.60 -10.71 -32.59
N VAL A 253 10.59 -10.39 -31.78
CA VAL A 253 9.21 -10.26 -32.27
C VAL A 253 9.07 -9.10 -33.27
N ALA A 254 9.77 -7.99 -33.04
CA ALA A 254 9.77 -6.86 -33.97
C ALA A 254 10.43 -7.22 -35.31
N GLU A 255 11.56 -7.93 -35.29
CA GLU A 255 12.26 -8.41 -36.48
C GLU A 255 11.41 -9.40 -37.29
N GLN A 256 10.77 -10.37 -36.61
CA GLN A 256 9.83 -11.30 -37.25
C GLN A 256 8.66 -10.59 -37.92
N LYS A 257 8.07 -9.58 -37.26
CA LYS A 257 6.99 -8.77 -37.84
C LYS A 257 7.45 -7.98 -39.06
N GLN A 258 8.66 -7.43 -39.03
CA GLN A 258 9.23 -6.73 -40.18
C GLN A 258 9.49 -7.68 -41.35
N GLU A 259 9.99 -8.89 -41.09
CA GLU A 259 10.22 -9.90 -42.12
C GLU A 259 8.90 -10.38 -42.73
N GLN A 260 7.90 -10.64 -41.90
CA GLN A 260 6.57 -11.03 -42.38
C GLN A 260 5.95 -9.92 -43.23
N ALA A 261 6.01 -8.66 -42.77
CA ALA A 261 5.53 -7.51 -43.55
C ALA A 261 6.25 -7.38 -44.91
N LYS A 262 7.56 -7.66 -44.98
CA LYS A 262 8.30 -7.69 -46.24
C LYS A 262 7.83 -8.83 -47.16
N LYS A 263 7.58 -10.03 -46.62
CA LYS A 263 7.06 -11.17 -47.39
C LYS A 263 5.67 -10.89 -47.93
N ASP A 264 4.80 -10.32 -47.10
CA ASP A 264 3.42 -9.97 -47.48
C ASP A 264 3.41 -8.88 -48.56
N ALA A 265 4.22 -7.83 -48.40
CA ALA A 265 4.37 -6.78 -49.42
C ALA A 265 4.93 -7.31 -50.75
N PHE A 266 5.88 -8.24 -50.70
CA PHE A 266 6.41 -8.90 -51.89
C PHE A 266 5.37 -9.80 -52.57
N ALA A 267 4.58 -10.54 -51.80
CA ALA A 267 3.50 -11.37 -52.31
C ALA A 267 2.41 -10.53 -52.99
N GLU A 268 2.08 -9.37 -52.42
CA GLU A 268 1.15 -8.40 -53.02
C GLU A 268 1.67 -7.86 -54.36
N GLN A 269 2.96 -7.48 -54.42
CA GLN A 269 3.60 -7.06 -55.68
C GLN A 269 3.55 -8.15 -56.76
N LEU A 270 3.79 -9.42 -56.39
CA LEU A 270 3.68 -10.55 -57.33
C LEU A 270 2.26 -10.77 -57.83
N LEU A 271 1.26 -10.58 -56.98
CA LEU A 271 -0.15 -10.71 -57.35
C LEU A 271 -0.55 -9.62 -58.36
N VAL A 272 -0.13 -8.37 -58.12
CA VAL A 272 -0.32 -7.26 -59.07
C VAL A 272 0.38 -7.56 -60.40
N ALA A 273 1.62 -8.06 -60.37
CA ALA A 273 2.36 -8.42 -61.58
C ALA A 273 1.69 -9.56 -62.38
N ARG A 274 1.06 -10.54 -61.71
CA ARG A 274 0.34 -11.64 -62.35
C ARG A 274 -1.06 -11.25 -62.84
N GLY A 275 -1.74 -10.32 -62.16
CA GLY A 275 -3.08 -9.85 -62.52
C GLY A 275 -3.14 -8.76 -63.60
N GLY A 276 -2.00 -8.17 -63.96
CA GLY A 276 -1.90 -7.00 -64.84
C GLY A 276 -2.19 -7.20 -66.34
N ARG A 277 -2.76 -8.33 -66.80
CA ARG A 277 -3.06 -8.52 -68.24
C ARG A 277 -4.20 -9.51 -68.51
N ALA A 278 -5.42 -9.20 -68.07
CA ALA A 278 -6.60 -9.98 -68.45
C ALA A 278 -7.82 -9.16 -68.95
N GLY A 279 -7.75 -7.83 -68.97
CA GLY A 279 -8.88 -6.99 -69.41
C GLY A 279 -8.47 -6.02 -70.50
N GLY A 280 -8.47 -6.46 -71.76
CA GLY A 280 -8.13 -5.55 -72.87
C GLY A 280 -8.15 -6.15 -74.28
N TYR A 281 -8.96 -7.17 -74.55
CA TYR A 281 -9.39 -7.46 -75.92
C TYR A 281 -10.91 -7.36 -75.96
N GLY A 282 -11.40 -6.14 -75.73
CA GLY A 282 -12.72 -5.75 -76.21
C GLY A 282 -12.61 -5.52 -77.71
N MET A 283 -12.94 -6.55 -78.50
CA MET A 283 -13.20 -6.48 -79.93
C MET A 283 -14.27 -5.41 -80.19
N GLY A 284 -13.86 -4.26 -80.71
CA GLY A 284 -14.72 -3.29 -81.35
C GLY A 284 -14.83 -3.64 -82.84
N ILE A 285 -16.08 -3.91 -83.22
CA ILE A 285 -16.71 -4.10 -84.54
C ILE A 285 -15.96 -3.48 -85.72
#